data_AF-A0A2A9LYK3-F1
#
_entry.id   AF-A0A2A9LYK3-F1
#
_cell.length_a   1.000
_cell.length_b   1.000
_cell.length_c   1.000
_cell.angle_alpha   90.00
_cell.angle_beta   90.00
_cell.angle_gamma   90.00
#
_symmetry.space_group_name_H-M   'P 1'
#
loop_
_entity.id
_entity.type
_entity.pdbx_description
1 polymer ?
#
loop_
_entity_poly.entity_id
_entity_poly.type
_entity_poly.pdbx_seq_one_letter_code
_entity_poly.pdbx_strand_id
1 'polypeptide(L)'
;MHTETTHVMPWRIEDIDLNRIDRQRAAANEDLLLLLCAASFIESGSDLYTSNLSEFFNDDPEVSAWLNNAWEHEELQHGRALKAYIAHVWPEFDWDTAFANFFDEYSKTCSIEAFEKTRALEMVARCVVETGTATLYRAINECSDEPVLKEITDNIRTDEVRHYKHFFKYFKKYNQLEGNGRLAVLGALMRRVMEIKNEDSEIALRHVFAIRYPEHIGDSEYNRARVARINSLVRRNLSADMCVKMLLKPLDLPAKIQPGVHYPLTKLTQHVFFR
;
A
#
# COMPACT_ATOMS: atom_id res chain seq x y z
N MET A 1 -0.33 37.06 7.13
CA MET A 1 -1.08 36.17 8.04
C MET A 1 -1.23 34.85 7.31
N HIS A 2 -0.28 33.93 7.50
CA HIS A 2 -0.43 32.57 6.99
C HIS A 2 -1.37 31.87 7.95
N THR A 3 -2.62 31.67 7.55
CA THR A 3 -3.48 30.68 8.18
C THR A 3 -2.85 29.33 7.89
N GLU A 4 -2.06 28.82 8.83
CA GLU A 4 -1.76 27.39 8.91
C GLU A 4 -3.11 26.66 9.02
N THR A 5 -3.65 26.24 7.89
CA THR A 5 -4.72 25.24 7.88
C THR A 5 -4.13 23.96 8.43
N THR A 6 -4.24 23.75 9.75
CA THR A 6 -3.91 22.48 10.38
C THR A 6 -4.76 21.41 9.68
N HIS A 7 -4.12 20.47 8.99
CA HIS A 7 -4.83 19.37 8.38
C HIS A 7 -5.55 18.58 9.48
N VAL A 8 -6.85 18.37 9.31
CA VAL A 8 -7.66 17.58 10.25
C VAL A 8 -7.68 16.16 9.75
N MET A 9 -7.07 15.26 10.53
CA MET A 9 -7.06 13.82 10.24
C MET A 9 -8.50 13.30 10.08
N PRO A 10 -8.82 12.59 8.99
CA PRO A 10 -10.20 12.13 8.72
C PRO A 10 -10.73 11.09 9.72
N TRP A 11 -9.82 10.38 10.40
CA TRP A 11 -10.07 9.48 11.51
C TRP A 11 -8.81 9.43 12.38
N ARG A 12 -8.89 8.81 13.56
CA ARG A 12 -7.72 8.54 14.39
C ARG A 12 -7.81 7.16 15.01
N ILE A 13 -6.67 6.48 15.15
CA ILE A 13 -6.65 5.18 15.86
C ILE A 13 -7.11 5.34 17.31
N GLU A 14 -6.85 6.49 17.94
CA GLU A 14 -7.29 6.78 19.30
C GLU A 14 -8.82 6.83 19.45
N ASP A 15 -9.56 7.04 18.36
CA ASP A 15 -11.03 7.09 18.35
C ASP A 15 -11.67 5.70 18.14
N ILE A 16 -10.86 4.68 17.83
CA ILE A 16 -11.32 3.30 17.61
C ILE A 16 -11.17 2.49 18.91
N ASP A 17 -12.30 2.02 19.46
CA ASP A 17 -12.29 1.21 20.68
C ASP A 17 -11.79 -0.23 20.41
N LEU A 18 -10.50 -0.45 20.66
CA LEU A 18 -9.85 -1.76 20.53
C LEU A 18 -10.40 -2.81 21.52
N ASN A 19 -11.09 -2.42 22.60
CA ASN A 19 -11.67 -3.40 23.54
C ASN A 19 -12.83 -4.20 22.94
N ARG A 20 -13.34 -3.78 21.77
CA ARG A 20 -14.33 -4.53 20.99
C ARG A 20 -13.75 -5.80 20.33
N ILE A 21 -12.42 -5.96 20.32
CA ILE A 21 -11.74 -7.09 19.69
C ILE A 21 -11.93 -8.36 20.53
N ASP A 22 -12.52 -9.41 19.92
CA ASP A 22 -12.40 -10.78 20.43
C ASP A 22 -10.99 -11.30 20.09
N ARG A 23 -10.07 -11.15 21.05
CA ARG A 23 -8.66 -11.51 20.88
C ARG A 23 -8.48 -12.98 20.50
N GLN A 24 -9.26 -13.89 21.07
CA GLN A 24 -9.11 -15.32 20.79
C GLN A 24 -9.52 -15.64 19.36
N ARG A 25 -10.64 -15.07 18.89
CA ARG A 25 -11.09 -15.25 17.51
C ARG A 25 -10.15 -14.59 16.51
N ALA A 26 -9.68 -13.38 16.81
CA ALA A 26 -8.75 -12.65 15.95
C ALA A 26 -7.41 -13.38 15.79
N ALA A 27 -6.87 -13.94 16.87
CA ALA A 27 -5.61 -14.69 16.86
C ALA A 27 -5.70 -16.07 16.19
N ALA A 28 -6.91 -16.59 15.94
CA ALA A 28 -7.08 -17.91 15.33
C ALA A 28 -6.62 -17.97 13.86
N ASN A 29 -6.56 -16.83 13.17
CA ASN A 29 -6.07 -16.74 11.80
C ASN A 29 -4.64 -16.18 11.76
N GLU A 30 -3.66 -17.03 12.05
CA GLU A 30 -2.25 -16.64 12.08
C GLU A 30 -1.75 -16.12 10.71
N ASP A 31 -2.22 -16.67 9.59
CA ASP A 31 -1.82 -16.19 8.25
C ASP A 31 -2.24 -14.73 8.03
N LEU A 32 -3.43 -14.34 8.53
CA LEU A 32 -3.89 -12.96 8.50
C LEU A 32 -3.05 -12.06 9.42
N LEU A 33 -2.70 -12.52 10.63
CA LEU A 33 -1.83 -11.75 11.52
C LEU A 33 -0.45 -11.51 10.92
N LEU A 34 0.15 -12.52 10.29
CA LEU A 34 1.45 -12.40 9.61
C LEU A 34 1.38 -11.36 8.48
N LEU A 35 0.29 -11.36 7.70
CA LEU A 35 0.04 -10.35 6.67
C LEU A 35 -0.09 -8.95 7.26
N LEU A 36 -0.85 -8.80 8.36
CA LEU A 36 -1.03 -7.51 9.02
C LEU A 36 0.29 -6.99 9.60
N CYS A 37 1.13 -7.86 10.17
CA CYS A 37 2.47 -7.49 10.60
C CYS A 37 3.30 -6.96 9.42
N ALA A 38 3.34 -7.68 8.31
CA ALA A 38 4.07 -7.23 7.13
C ALA A 38 3.53 -5.89 6.59
N ALA A 39 2.20 -5.74 6.49
CA ALA A 39 1.57 -4.49 6.09
C ALA A 39 1.95 -3.35 7.05
N SER A 40 1.87 -3.59 8.37
CA SER A 40 2.24 -2.58 9.37
C SER A 40 3.67 -2.09 9.26
N PHE A 41 4.59 -2.91 8.77
CA PHE A 41 5.98 -2.50 8.53
C PHE A 41 6.09 -1.59 7.33
N ILE A 42 5.42 -1.92 6.21
CA ILE A 42 5.39 -1.08 5.01
C ILE A 42 4.78 0.29 5.35
N GLU A 43 3.60 0.30 5.98
CA GLU A 43 2.91 1.55 6.34
C GLU A 43 3.73 2.40 7.33
N SER A 44 4.43 1.76 8.26
CA SER A 44 5.26 2.49 9.25
C SER A 44 6.57 3.03 8.67
N GLY A 45 7.02 2.52 7.52
CA GLY A 45 8.21 3.00 6.80
C GLY A 45 7.90 4.04 5.70
N SER A 46 6.67 4.55 5.65
CA SER A 46 6.20 5.49 4.63
C SER A 46 6.85 6.88 4.71
N ASP A 47 7.42 7.25 5.87
CA ASP A 47 8.13 8.52 6.09
C ASP A 47 9.32 8.71 5.14
N LEU A 48 10.11 7.64 4.93
CA LEU A 48 11.25 7.65 4.03
C LEU A 48 10.82 7.91 2.57
N TYR A 49 9.73 7.27 2.14
CA TYR A 49 9.16 7.53 0.82
C TYR A 49 8.58 8.93 0.69
N THR A 50 7.94 9.42 1.74
CA THR A 50 7.35 10.76 1.75
C THR A 50 8.42 11.82 1.63
N SER A 51 9.52 11.68 2.37
CA SER A 51 10.68 12.58 2.27
C SER A 51 11.24 12.61 0.85
N ASN A 52 11.42 11.44 0.23
CA ASN A 52 11.91 11.32 -1.15
C ASN A 52 10.95 11.94 -2.18
N LEU A 53 9.63 11.76 -2.02
CA LEU A 53 8.62 12.38 -2.87
C LEU A 53 8.60 13.90 -2.71
N SER A 54 8.64 14.40 -1.47
CA SER A 54 8.69 15.83 -1.20
C SER A 54 9.95 16.48 -1.78
N GLU A 55 11.10 15.81 -1.75
CA GLU A 55 12.31 16.28 -2.43
C GLU A 55 12.10 16.34 -3.96
N PHE A 56 11.56 15.29 -4.57
CA PHE A 56 11.33 15.21 -6.00
C PHE A 56 10.33 16.26 -6.54
N PHE A 57 9.34 16.63 -5.72
CA PHE A 57 8.30 17.62 -6.04
C PHE A 57 8.52 19.00 -5.40
N ASN A 58 9.70 19.27 -4.86
CA ASN A 58 10.00 20.49 -4.08
C ASN A 58 9.69 21.81 -4.80
N ASP A 59 9.83 21.88 -6.13
CA ASP A 59 9.52 23.07 -6.92
C ASP A 59 8.02 23.32 -7.14
N ASP A 60 7.14 22.44 -6.66
CA ASP A 60 5.69 22.62 -6.68
C ASP A 60 5.14 22.78 -5.25
N PRO A 61 4.94 24.03 -4.78
CA PRO A 61 4.46 24.29 -3.43
C PRO A 61 3.10 23.67 -3.11
N GLU A 62 2.21 23.51 -4.11
CA GLU A 62 0.89 22.91 -3.90
C GLU A 62 1.03 21.43 -3.55
N VAL A 63 1.84 20.70 -4.33
CA VAL A 63 2.07 19.26 -4.14
C VAL A 63 2.86 19.01 -2.87
N SER A 64 3.95 19.75 -2.66
CA SER A 64 4.77 19.65 -1.46
C SER A 64 3.96 19.96 -0.19
N ALA A 65 3.07 20.96 -0.23
CA ALA A 65 2.22 21.25 0.92
C ALA A 65 1.23 20.11 1.22
N TRP A 66 0.64 19.48 0.20
CA TRP A 66 -0.25 18.35 0.41
C TRP A 66 0.50 17.10 0.91
N LEU A 67 1.67 16.79 0.34
CA LEU A 67 2.49 15.65 0.75
C LEU A 67 2.87 15.76 2.24
N ASN A 68 3.46 16.89 2.65
CA ASN A 68 4.02 17.07 3.99
C ASN A 68 2.97 17.35 5.07
N ASN A 69 1.84 17.98 4.74
CA ASN A 69 0.87 18.40 5.76
C ASN A 69 -0.37 17.50 5.84
N ALA A 70 -0.61 16.63 4.87
CA ALA A 70 -1.78 15.77 4.84
C ALA A 70 -1.41 14.31 4.60
N TRP A 71 -0.85 14.01 3.42
CA TRP A 71 -0.60 12.64 2.99
C TRP A 71 0.32 11.89 3.95
N GLU A 72 1.49 12.45 4.30
CA GLU A 72 2.44 11.83 5.24
C GLU A 72 1.79 11.44 6.57
N HIS A 73 0.96 12.33 7.12
CA HIS A 73 0.31 12.10 8.41
C HIS A 73 -0.78 11.03 8.33
N GLU A 74 -1.50 10.96 7.20
CA GLU A 74 -2.47 9.89 6.90
C GLU A 74 -1.75 8.53 6.80
N GLU A 75 -0.69 8.42 6.00
CA GLU A 75 0.11 7.19 5.84
C GLU A 75 0.69 6.68 7.18
N LEU A 76 1.32 7.57 7.96
CA LEU A 76 1.86 7.21 9.27
C LEU A 76 0.77 6.72 10.24
N GLN A 77 -0.46 7.20 10.09
CA GLN A 77 -1.56 6.71 10.90
C GLN A 77 -1.95 5.27 10.56
N HIS A 78 -1.84 4.86 9.28
CA HIS A 78 -2.13 3.48 8.88
C HIS A 78 -1.19 2.51 9.59
N GLY A 79 0.11 2.83 9.63
CA GLY A 79 1.12 2.08 10.37
C GLY A 79 0.82 2.03 11.87
N ARG A 80 0.49 3.17 12.49
CA ARG A 80 0.09 3.23 13.91
C ARG A 80 -1.15 2.36 14.20
N ALA A 81 -2.15 2.40 13.33
CA ALA A 81 -3.39 1.66 13.50
C ALA A 81 -3.17 0.14 13.45
N LEU A 82 -2.39 -0.32 12.47
CA LEU A 82 -2.06 -1.74 12.35
C LEU A 82 -1.17 -2.22 13.50
N LYS A 83 -0.15 -1.44 13.89
CA LYS A 83 0.68 -1.75 15.05
C LYS A 83 -0.15 -1.86 16.33
N ALA A 84 -1.07 -0.94 16.56
CA ALA A 84 -1.96 -0.97 17.72
C ALA A 84 -2.88 -2.20 17.72
N TYR A 85 -3.44 -2.55 16.56
CA TYR A 85 -4.24 -3.76 16.39
C TYR A 85 -3.43 -5.03 16.70
N ILE A 86 -2.21 -5.15 16.14
CA ILE A 86 -1.32 -6.29 16.38
C ILE A 86 -0.93 -6.38 17.86
N ALA A 87 -0.53 -5.28 18.49
CA ALA A 87 -0.18 -5.25 19.90
C ALA A 87 -1.35 -5.68 20.81
N HIS A 88 -2.59 -5.36 20.41
CA HIS A 88 -3.78 -5.78 21.14
C HIS A 88 -4.08 -7.28 20.94
N VAL A 89 -4.02 -7.78 19.71
CA VAL A 89 -4.41 -9.16 19.39
C VAL A 89 -3.30 -10.15 19.75
N TRP A 90 -2.05 -9.78 19.51
CA TRP A 90 -0.87 -10.64 19.59
C TRP A 90 0.31 -9.95 20.32
N PRO A 91 0.18 -9.71 21.64
CA PRO A 91 1.18 -8.98 22.42
C PRO A 91 2.51 -9.72 22.57
N GLU A 92 2.56 -11.03 22.31
CA GLU A 92 3.78 -11.83 22.38
C GLU A 92 4.68 -11.65 21.15
N PHE A 93 4.19 -11.06 20.06
CA PHE A 93 5.00 -10.79 18.88
C PHE A 93 5.88 -9.55 19.12
N ASP A 94 7.21 -9.72 19.04
CA ASP A 94 8.18 -8.63 19.17
C ASP A 94 8.21 -7.78 17.89
N TRP A 95 7.20 -6.92 17.76
CA TRP A 95 6.99 -6.04 16.62
C TRP A 95 8.14 -5.05 16.43
N ASP A 96 8.65 -4.47 17.53
CA ASP A 96 9.67 -3.41 17.46
C ASP A 96 10.99 -3.94 16.92
N THR A 97 11.45 -5.11 17.38
CA THR A 97 12.64 -5.75 16.84
C THR A 97 12.43 -6.17 15.38
N ALA A 98 11.28 -6.74 15.05
CA ALA A 98 10.96 -7.17 13.69
C ALA A 98 10.96 -5.98 12.71
N PHE A 99 10.33 -4.87 13.10
CA PHE A 99 10.29 -3.64 12.31
C PHE A 99 11.67 -3.01 12.16
N ALA A 100 12.48 -2.94 13.23
CA ALA A 100 13.83 -2.40 13.15
C ALA A 100 14.72 -3.18 12.17
N ASN A 101 14.65 -4.52 12.20
CA ASN A 101 15.38 -5.37 11.26
C ASN A 101 14.88 -5.19 9.83
N PHE A 102 13.56 -5.11 9.64
CA PHE A 102 12.96 -4.81 8.36
C PHE A 102 13.45 -3.46 7.82
N PHE A 103 13.38 -2.41 8.63
CA PHE A 103 13.68 -1.05 8.20
C PHE A 103 15.17 -0.86 7.88
N ASP A 104 16.08 -1.53 8.59
CA ASP A 104 17.51 -1.52 8.25
C ASP A 104 17.77 -2.06 6.84
N GLU A 105 17.02 -3.08 6.40
CA GLU A 105 17.13 -3.61 5.04
C GLU A 105 16.36 -2.77 4.03
N TYR A 106 15.10 -2.46 4.33
CA TYR A 106 14.17 -1.79 3.44
C TYR A 106 14.58 -0.36 3.09
N SER A 107 15.12 0.39 4.06
CA SER A 107 15.57 1.76 3.80
C SER A 107 16.65 1.84 2.70
N LYS A 108 17.41 0.76 2.48
CA LYS A 108 18.44 0.67 1.45
C LYS A 108 17.87 0.48 0.02
N THR A 109 16.61 0.07 -0.11
CA THR A 109 15.92 -0.08 -1.40
C THR A 109 15.20 1.21 -1.82
N CYS A 110 15.02 2.15 -0.88
CA CYS A 110 14.26 3.39 -1.06
C CYS A 110 15.14 4.52 -1.60
N SER A 111 15.44 4.52 -2.89
CA SER A 111 16.27 5.54 -3.56
C SER A 111 15.46 6.42 -4.52
N ILE A 112 15.73 7.72 -4.52
CA ILE A 112 15.08 8.70 -5.43
C ILE A 112 15.39 8.38 -6.89
N GLU A 113 16.56 7.80 -7.16
CA GLU A 113 16.99 7.37 -8.49
C GLU A 113 16.10 6.27 -9.09
N ALA A 114 15.28 5.59 -8.26
CA ALA A 114 14.28 4.64 -8.72
C ALA A 114 12.97 5.29 -9.21
N PHE A 115 12.82 6.62 -9.08
CA PHE A 115 11.61 7.30 -9.51
C PHE A 115 11.53 7.41 -11.04
N GLU A 116 10.31 7.63 -11.53
CA GLU A 116 10.07 7.85 -12.94
C GLU A 116 10.74 9.14 -13.45
N LYS A 117 11.02 9.17 -14.76
CA LYS A 117 11.81 10.24 -15.39
C LYS A 117 11.16 11.62 -15.32
N THR A 118 9.84 11.67 -15.13
CA THR A 118 9.09 12.92 -15.13
C THR A 118 8.07 12.94 -14.00
N ARG A 119 7.67 14.14 -13.60
CA ARG A 119 6.72 14.36 -12.51
C ARG A 119 5.35 13.76 -12.84
N ALA A 120 4.90 13.87 -14.10
CA ALA A 120 3.65 13.23 -14.48
C ALA A 120 3.72 11.70 -14.40
N LEU A 121 4.81 11.08 -14.85
CA LEU A 121 4.94 9.62 -14.82
C LEU A 121 5.11 9.10 -13.38
N GLU A 122 5.79 9.84 -12.50
CA GLU A 122 5.87 9.46 -11.08
C GLU A 122 4.50 9.54 -10.39
N MET A 123 3.69 10.55 -10.70
CA MET A 123 2.30 10.62 -10.22
C MET A 123 1.45 9.42 -10.69
N VAL A 124 1.71 8.89 -11.88
CA VAL A 124 1.09 7.65 -12.38
C VAL A 124 1.57 6.43 -11.60
N ALA A 125 2.87 6.35 -11.30
CA ALA A 125 3.43 5.29 -10.47
C ALA A 125 2.78 5.29 -9.07
N ARG A 126 2.62 6.46 -8.43
CA ARG A 126 1.89 6.58 -7.16
C ARG A 126 0.44 6.11 -7.26
N CYS A 127 -0.27 6.43 -8.34
CA CYS A 127 -1.62 5.90 -8.57
C CYS A 127 -1.67 4.35 -8.58
N VAL A 128 -0.61 3.66 -9.02
CA VAL A 128 -0.52 2.19 -8.95
C VAL A 128 -0.40 1.72 -7.50
N VAL A 129 0.45 2.38 -6.71
CA VAL A 129 0.65 2.06 -5.29
C VAL A 129 -0.66 2.18 -4.53
N GLU A 130 -1.32 3.35 -4.60
CA GLU A 130 -2.62 3.58 -3.94
C GLU A 130 -3.69 2.56 -4.37
N THR A 131 -3.69 2.19 -5.65
CA THR A 131 -4.64 1.18 -6.16
C THR A 131 -4.35 -0.18 -5.56
N GLY A 132 -3.08 -0.56 -5.44
CA GLY A 132 -2.63 -1.79 -4.82
C GLY A 132 -3.02 -1.86 -3.34
N THR A 133 -2.67 -0.82 -2.58
CA THR A 133 -2.96 -0.70 -1.15
C THR A 133 -4.47 -0.71 -0.86
N ALA A 134 -5.27 0.09 -1.59
CA ALA A 134 -6.73 0.07 -1.47
C ALA A 134 -7.34 -1.31 -1.76
N THR A 135 -6.77 -2.01 -2.73
CA THR A 135 -7.22 -3.34 -3.16
C THR A 135 -6.84 -4.40 -2.12
N LEU A 136 -5.65 -4.31 -1.52
CA LEU A 136 -5.20 -5.16 -0.42
C LEU A 136 -6.11 -5.02 0.80
N TYR A 137 -6.34 -3.80 1.30
CA TYR A 137 -7.16 -3.59 2.48
C TYR A 137 -8.63 -3.97 2.28
N ARG A 138 -9.16 -3.81 1.06
CA ARG A 138 -10.45 -4.40 0.70
C ARG A 138 -10.44 -5.92 0.90
N ALA A 139 -9.43 -6.61 0.39
CA ALA A 139 -9.38 -8.07 0.49
C ALA A 139 -9.20 -8.55 1.94
N ILE A 140 -8.42 -7.81 2.75
CA ILE A 140 -8.28 -8.04 4.18
C ILE A 140 -9.62 -7.85 4.90
N ASN A 141 -10.36 -6.78 4.58
CA ASN A 141 -11.70 -6.54 5.13
C ASN A 141 -12.67 -7.68 4.83
N GLU A 142 -12.67 -8.17 3.59
CA GLU A 142 -13.53 -9.29 3.14
C GLU A 142 -13.11 -10.64 3.74
N CYS A 143 -11.82 -10.83 4.05
CA CYS A 143 -11.33 -12.07 4.67
C CYS A 143 -11.54 -12.14 6.19
N SER A 144 -11.89 -11.01 6.81
CA SER A 144 -12.09 -10.88 8.26
C SER A 144 -13.56 -10.70 8.63
N ASP A 145 -13.97 -11.40 9.68
CA ASP A 145 -15.23 -11.17 10.39
C ASP A 145 -15.05 -10.30 11.64
N GLU A 146 -13.82 -9.94 12.00
CA GLU A 146 -13.53 -9.15 13.21
C GLU A 146 -13.87 -7.68 12.96
N PRO A 147 -14.84 -7.11 13.70
CA PRO A 147 -15.41 -5.79 13.40
C PRO A 147 -14.40 -4.64 13.47
N VAL A 148 -13.43 -4.66 14.38
CA VAL A 148 -12.46 -3.57 14.53
C VAL A 148 -11.45 -3.57 13.38
N LEU A 149 -10.98 -4.74 12.95
CA LEU A 149 -10.13 -4.88 11.79
C LEU A 149 -10.84 -4.44 10.52
N LYS A 150 -12.13 -4.76 10.36
CA LYS A 150 -12.93 -4.25 9.24
C LYS A 150 -12.99 -2.72 9.26
N GLU A 151 -13.24 -2.12 10.42
CA GLU A 151 -13.25 -0.66 10.58
C GLU A 151 -11.90 -0.02 10.21
N ILE A 152 -10.78 -0.54 10.72
CA ILE A 152 -9.43 -0.06 10.40
C ILE A 152 -9.16 -0.17 8.90
N THR A 153 -9.42 -1.33 8.30
CA THR A 153 -9.14 -1.58 6.89
C THR A 153 -10.04 -0.77 5.95
N ASP A 154 -11.29 -0.48 6.34
CA ASP A 154 -12.15 0.42 5.56
C ASP A 154 -11.71 1.88 5.65
N ASN A 155 -11.21 2.32 6.80
CA ASN A 155 -10.64 3.65 6.95
C ASN A 155 -9.40 3.80 6.07
N ILE A 156 -8.42 2.89 6.17
CA ILE A 156 -7.21 2.91 5.34
C ILE A 156 -7.56 2.88 3.85
N ARG A 157 -8.40 1.92 3.42
CA ARG A 157 -8.85 1.84 2.02
C ARG A 157 -9.52 3.13 1.54
N THR A 158 -10.27 3.81 2.40
CA THR A 158 -10.93 5.06 2.04
C THR A 158 -9.92 6.17 1.82
N ASP A 159 -8.89 6.24 2.66
CA ASP A 159 -7.76 7.16 2.51
C ASP A 159 -7.04 6.92 1.18
N GLU A 160 -6.68 5.67 0.85
CA GLU A 160 -5.99 5.37 -0.42
C GLU A 160 -6.78 5.76 -1.66
N VAL A 161 -8.11 5.62 -1.61
CA VAL A 161 -8.97 6.07 -2.72
C VAL A 161 -8.97 7.61 -2.82
N ARG A 162 -8.78 8.34 -1.71
CA ARG A 162 -8.57 9.80 -1.74
C ARG A 162 -7.17 10.13 -2.23
N HIS A 163 -6.13 9.48 -1.72
CA HIS A 163 -4.73 9.65 -2.15
C HIS A 163 -4.61 9.46 -3.67
N TYR A 164 -5.18 8.37 -4.19
CA TYR A 164 -5.27 8.09 -5.62
C TYR A 164 -5.84 9.28 -6.41
N LYS A 165 -6.93 9.91 -5.92
CA LYS A 165 -7.55 11.04 -6.61
C LYS A 165 -6.64 12.27 -6.62
N HIS A 166 -5.89 12.51 -5.55
CA HIS A 166 -4.91 13.59 -5.47
C HIS A 166 -3.74 13.34 -6.44
N PHE A 167 -3.12 12.16 -6.40
CA PHE A 167 -2.06 11.79 -7.35
C PHE A 167 -2.56 11.87 -8.81
N PHE A 168 -3.78 11.39 -9.09
CA PHE A 168 -4.37 11.49 -10.43
C PHE A 168 -4.65 12.93 -10.87
N LYS A 169 -5.06 13.82 -9.95
CA LYS A 169 -5.20 15.26 -10.21
C LYS A 169 -3.85 15.88 -10.60
N TYR A 170 -2.79 15.58 -9.84
CA TYR A 170 -1.46 16.12 -10.10
C TYR A 170 -0.82 15.52 -11.36
N PHE A 171 -1.05 14.24 -11.64
CA PHE A 171 -0.73 13.64 -12.93
C PHE A 171 -1.30 14.47 -14.09
N LYS A 172 -2.60 14.81 -14.05
CA LYS A 172 -3.21 15.64 -15.10
C LYS A 172 -2.56 17.02 -15.21
N LYS A 173 -2.26 17.67 -14.07
CA LYS A 173 -1.58 18.98 -14.01
C LYS A 173 -0.21 18.91 -14.71
N TYR A 174 0.64 17.96 -14.33
CA TYR A 174 1.97 17.82 -14.92
C TYR A 174 1.91 17.36 -16.37
N ASN A 175 1.01 16.45 -16.72
CA ASN A 175 0.96 15.92 -18.08
C ASN A 175 0.47 16.94 -19.11
N GLN A 176 -0.25 17.98 -18.69
CA GLN A 176 -0.58 19.12 -19.54
C GLN A 176 0.67 19.91 -19.97
N LEU A 177 1.71 19.92 -19.15
CA LEU A 177 2.99 20.60 -19.42
C LEU A 177 3.98 19.66 -20.13
N GLU A 178 4.07 18.42 -19.67
CA GLU A 178 5.06 17.44 -20.15
C GLU A 178 4.63 16.71 -21.43
N GLY A 179 3.32 16.62 -21.71
CA GLY A 179 2.80 16.05 -22.95
C GLY A 179 3.02 14.55 -23.13
N ASN A 180 3.13 13.75 -22.05
CA ASN A 180 3.32 12.30 -22.18
C ASN A 180 2.12 11.64 -22.84
N GLY A 181 2.39 10.85 -23.88
CA GLY A 181 1.39 10.04 -24.57
C GLY A 181 1.01 8.77 -23.79
N ARG A 182 -0.09 8.13 -24.20
CA ARG A 182 -0.64 6.92 -23.55
C ARG A 182 0.36 5.76 -23.44
N LEU A 183 1.31 5.63 -24.38
CA LEU A 183 2.34 4.59 -24.33
C LEU A 183 3.37 4.82 -23.22
N ALA A 184 3.74 6.08 -22.97
CA ALA A 184 4.64 6.42 -21.86
C ALA A 184 3.95 6.17 -20.51
N VAL A 185 2.68 6.57 -20.39
CA VAL A 185 1.83 6.31 -19.21
C VAL A 185 1.68 4.80 -18.98
N LEU A 186 1.37 4.02 -20.02
CA LEU A 186 1.30 2.56 -19.92
C LEU A 186 2.63 1.95 -19.48
N GLY A 187 3.75 2.47 -20.00
CA GLY A 187 5.08 2.05 -19.60
C GLY A 187 5.34 2.28 -18.11
N ALA A 188 4.98 3.45 -17.57
CA ALA A 188 5.12 3.76 -16.15
C ALA A 188 4.24 2.88 -15.27
N LEU A 189 2.97 2.69 -15.66
CA LEU A 189 2.07 1.74 -14.99
C LEU A 189 2.69 0.33 -14.92
N MET A 190 3.16 -0.18 -16.05
CA MET A 190 3.70 -1.56 -16.12
C MET A 190 5.01 -1.72 -15.34
N ARG A 191 5.92 -0.73 -15.39
CA ARG A 191 7.15 -0.76 -14.58
C ARG A 191 6.81 -0.84 -13.09
N ARG A 192 5.94 0.06 -12.62
CA ARG A 192 5.58 0.10 -11.20
C ARG A 192 4.86 -1.16 -10.73
N VAL A 193 3.97 -1.72 -11.55
CA VAL A 193 3.30 -3.01 -11.27
C VAL A 193 4.33 -4.14 -11.14
N MET A 194 5.39 -4.15 -11.95
CA MET A 194 6.42 -5.18 -11.91
C MET A 194 7.37 -5.04 -10.72
N GLU A 195 7.67 -3.81 -10.27
CA GLU A 195 8.46 -3.53 -9.07
C GLU A 195 7.77 -4.03 -7.79
N ILE A 196 6.47 -3.72 -7.64
CA ILE A 196 5.65 -4.16 -6.49
C ILE A 196 5.65 -5.68 -6.34
N LYS A 197 5.90 -6.41 -7.42
CA LYS A 197 5.78 -7.86 -7.47
C LYS A 197 6.88 -8.62 -6.71
N ASN A 198 8.00 -7.99 -6.37
CA ASN A 198 9.22 -8.75 -6.06
C ASN A 198 9.97 -8.39 -4.76
N GLU A 199 9.68 -7.28 -4.06
CA GLU A 199 10.64 -6.81 -3.05
C GLU A 199 10.00 -6.51 -1.69
N ASP A 200 9.13 -5.51 -1.60
CA ASP A 200 8.72 -4.94 -0.30
C ASP A 200 7.97 -5.95 0.60
N SER A 201 6.94 -6.61 0.05
CA SER A 201 6.13 -7.57 0.82
C SER A 201 6.90 -8.84 1.18
N GLU A 202 7.84 -9.27 0.33
CA GLU A 202 8.68 -10.44 0.60
C GLU A 202 9.72 -10.13 1.68
N ILE A 203 10.35 -8.95 1.62
CA ILE A 203 11.26 -8.45 2.66
C ILE A 203 10.49 -8.36 3.99
N ALA A 204 9.32 -7.70 4.01
CA ALA A 204 8.51 -7.56 5.21
C ALA A 204 8.12 -8.91 5.82
N LEU A 205 7.55 -9.83 5.02
CA LEU A 205 7.15 -11.15 5.50
C LEU A 205 8.34 -11.97 6.00
N ARG A 206 9.50 -11.89 5.35
CA ARG A 206 10.71 -12.58 5.80
C ARG A 206 11.15 -12.10 7.18
N HIS A 207 11.10 -10.79 7.45
CA HIS A 207 11.44 -10.24 8.77
C HIS A 207 10.41 -10.61 9.83
N VAL A 208 9.12 -10.64 9.48
CA VAL A 208 8.06 -11.17 10.37
C VAL A 208 8.33 -12.64 10.71
N PHE A 209 8.66 -13.47 9.72
CA PHE A 209 8.94 -14.89 9.92
C PHE A 209 10.20 -15.14 10.74
N ALA A 210 11.25 -14.34 10.55
CA ALA A 210 12.49 -14.49 11.30
C ALA A 210 12.27 -14.31 12.81
N ILE A 211 11.38 -13.41 13.22
CA ILE A 211 11.02 -13.22 14.64
C ILE A 211 10.02 -14.27 15.12
N ARG A 212 9.04 -14.63 14.29
CA ARG A 212 7.99 -15.57 14.68
C ARG A 212 8.45 -17.04 14.73
N TYR A 213 9.36 -17.40 13.83
CA TYR A 213 9.84 -18.76 13.58
C TYR A 213 11.37 -18.78 13.51
N PRO A 214 12.09 -18.47 14.60
CA PRO A 214 13.55 -18.42 14.61
C PRO A 214 14.20 -19.75 14.19
N GLU A 215 13.53 -20.87 14.43
CA GLU A 215 13.95 -22.22 14.02
C GLU A 215 13.93 -22.45 12.50
N HIS A 216 13.19 -21.62 11.75
CA HIS A 216 13.06 -21.68 10.29
C HIS A 216 13.86 -20.58 9.58
N ILE A 217 14.72 -19.85 10.29
CA ILE A 217 15.64 -18.88 9.67
C ILE A 217 16.55 -19.63 8.67
N GLY A 218 16.55 -19.17 7.41
CA GLY A 218 17.30 -19.81 6.32
C GLY A 218 16.55 -20.93 5.59
N ASP A 219 15.37 -21.34 6.08
CA ASP A 219 14.50 -22.31 5.40
C ASP A 219 13.66 -21.61 4.31
N SER A 220 14.26 -21.46 3.14
CA SER A 220 13.61 -20.83 1.98
C SER A 220 12.37 -21.60 1.47
N GLU A 221 12.26 -22.89 1.74
CA GLU A 221 11.10 -23.68 1.30
C GLU A 221 9.91 -23.43 2.24
N TYR A 222 10.14 -23.46 3.54
CA TYR A 222 9.13 -23.13 4.54
C TYR A 222 8.58 -21.72 4.35
N ASN A 223 9.46 -20.73 4.19
CA ASN A 223 9.07 -19.34 3.97
C ASN A 223 8.23 -19.20 2.69
N ARG A 224 8.67 -19.77 1.56
CA ARG A 224 7.90 -19.74 0.31
C ARG A 224 6.53 -20.39 0.44
N ALA A 225 6.43 -21.53 1.12
CA ALA A 225 5.15 -22.19 1.36
C ALA A 225 4.20 -21.31 2.21
N ARG A 226 4.73 -20.61 3.21
CA ARG A 226 3.94 -19.69 4.06
C ARG A 226 3.50 -18.44 3.30
N VAL A 227 4.39 -17.81 2.54
CA VAL A 227 4.03 -16.68 1.65
C VAL A 227 2.93 -17.10 0.67
N ALA A 228 3.03 -18.28 0.06
CA ALA A 228 2.01 -18.78 -0.86
C ALA A 228 0.62 -18.95 -0.19
N ARG A 229 0.57 -19.38 1.07
CA ARG A 229 -0.68 -19.46 1.85
C ARG A 229 -1.28 -18.08 2.10
N ILE A 230 -0.45 -17.12 2.53
CA ILE A 230 -0.86 -15.73 2.77
C ILE A 230 -1.39 -15.11 1.47
N ASN A 231 -0.66 -15.25 0.36
CA ASN A 231 -1.10 -14.75 -0.95
C ASN A 231 -2.42 -15.40 -1.39
N SER A 232 -2.63 -16.69 -1.09
CA SER A 232 -3.91 -17.37 -1.38
C SER A 232 -5.07 -16.78 -0.59
N LEU A 233 -4.86 -16.37 0.67
CA LEU A 233 -5.87 -15.74 1.51
C LEU A 233 -6.36 -14.43 0.90
N VAL A 234 -5.43 -13.55 0.51
CA VAL A 234 -5.76 -12.26 -0.10
C VAL A 234 -6.43 -12.47 -1.47
N ARG A 235 -5.83 -13.33 -2.31
CA ARG A 235 -6.32 -13.63 -3.68
C ARG A 235 -7.79 -14.04 -3.73
N ARG A 236 -8.24 -14.87 -2.80
CA ARG A 236 -9.63 -15.37 -2.82
C ARG A 236 -10.66 -14.25 -2.62
N ASN A 237 -10.24 -13.16 -1.98
CA ASN A 237 -11.10 -12.06 -1.58
C ASN A 237 -10.87 -10.79 -2.42
N LEU A 238 -10.01 -10.89 -3.44
CA LEU A 238 -9.61 -9.75 -4.22
C LEU A 238 -10.57 -9.44 -5.38
N SER A 239 -10.87 -8.16 -5.57
CA SER A 239 -11.70 -7.67 -6.68
C SER A 239 -10.82 -7.16 -7.84
N ALA A 240 -10.55 -8.02 -8.81
CA ALA A 240 -9.74 -7.69 -9.99
C ALA A 240 -10.36 -6.56 -10.84
N ASP A 241 -11.69 -6.48 -10.92
CA ASP A 241 -12.39 -5.50 -11.77
C ASP A 241 -12.16 -4.05 -11.31
N MET A 242 -12.24 -3.79 -10.00
CA MET A 242 -12.01 -2.46 -9.43
C MET A 242 -10.55 -2.02 -9.62
N CYS A 243 -9.61 -2.91 -9.32
CA CYS A 243 -8.18 -2.69 -9.49
C CYS A 243 -7.85 -2.31 -10.95
N VAL A 244 -8.34 -3.09 -11.92
CA VAL A 244 -8.12 -2.82 -13.35
C VAL A 244 -8.70 -1.46 -13.76
N LYS A 245 -9.92 -1.11 -13.31
CA LYS A 245 -10.51 0.19 -13.62
C LYS A 245 -9.67 1.36 -13.11
N MET A 246 -9.15 1.25 -11.89
CA MET A 246 -8.29 2.29 -11.30
C MET A 246 -6.93 2.38 -12.02
N LEU A 247 -6.31 1.25 -12.34
CA LEU A 247 -5.04 1.21 -13.08
C LEU A 247 -5.15 1.76 -14.51
N LEU A 248 -6.28 1.54 -15.19
CA LEU A 248 -6.47 2.00 -16.57
C LEU A 248 -6.92 3.45 -16.69
N LYS A 249 -7.40 4.06 -15.62
CA LYS A 249 -7.93 5.43 -15.65
C LYS A 249 -6.89 6.50 -16.06
N PRO A 250 -5.59 6.42 -15.68
CA PRO A 250 -4.54 7.28 -16.22
C PRO A 250 -4.37 7.27 -17.74
N LEU A 251 -4.75 6.18 -18.42
CA LEU A 251 -4.61 6.07 -19.88
C LEU A 251 -5.67 6.84 -20.66
N ASP A 252 -6.74 7.29 -19.99
CA ASP A 252 -7.87 8.01 -20.59
C ASP A 252 -8.31 7.36 -21.93
N LEU A 253 -8.53 6.05 -21.87
CA LEU A 253 -8.87 5.25 -23.05
C LEU A 253 -10.27 5.64 -23.55
N PRO A 254 -10.48 5.80 -24.87
CA PRO A 254 -11.80 6.03 -25.43
C PRO A 254 -12.80 4.95 -25.01
N ALA A 255 -14.04 5.33 -24.72
CA ALA A 255 -15.09 4.41 -24.27
C ALA A 255 -15.31 3.20 -25.20
N LYS A 256 -14.98 3.33 -26.49
CA LYS A 256 -15.08 2.26 -27.50
C LYS A 256 -13.99 1.18 -27.37
N ILE A 257 -12.84 1.51 -26.76
CA ILE A 257 -11.67 0.62 -26.63
C ILE A 257 -11.62 0.00 -25.23
N GLN A 258 -12.17 0.67 -24.22
CA GLN A 258 -12.18 0.20 -22.83
C GLN A 258 -12.65 -1.26 -22.69
N PRO A 259 -13.78 -1.71 -23.27
CA PRO A 259 -14.23 -3.09 -23.08
C PRO A 259 -13.25 -4.14 -23.65
N GLY A 260 -12.62 -3.85 -24.79
CA GLY A 260 -11.68 -4.75 -25.46
C GLY A 260 -10.34 -4.89 -24.74
N VAL A 261 -9.95 -3.89 -23.96
CA VAL A 261 -8.70 -3.86 -23.19
C VAL A 261 -8.92 -4.35 -21.75
N HIS A 262 -10.11 -4.10 -21.18
CA HIS A 262 -10.44 -4.45 -19.80
C HIS A 262 -10.41 -5.97 -19.53
N TYR A 263 -11.00 -6.79 -20.42
CA TYR A 263 -11.03 -8.24 -20.23
C TYR A 263 -9.64 -8.90 -20.24
N PRO A 264 -8.75 -8.68 -21.23
CA PRO A 264 -7.41 -9.26 -21.22
C PRO A 264 -6.55 -8.71 -20.07
N LEU A 265 -6.68 -7.42 -19.71
CA LEU A 265 -5.99 -6.89 -18.54
C LEU A 265 -6.52 -7.45 -17.23
N THR A 266 -7.81 -7.71 -17.09
CA THR A 266 -8.33 -8.38 -15.89
C THR A 266 -7.70 -9.76 -15.70
N LYS A 267 -7.52 -10.52 -16.79
CA LYS A 267 -6.79 -11.80 -16.79
C LYS A 267 -5.30 -11.63 -16.46
N LEU A 268 -4.66 -10.58 -16.96
CA LEU A 268 -3.25 -10.28 -16.67
C LEU A 268 -3.05 -9.81 -15.23
N THR A 269 -3.84 -8.85 -14.75
CA THR A 269 -3.88 -8.42 -13.36
C THR A 269 -4.13 -9.62 -12.46
N GLN A 270 -5.08 -10.52 -12.81
CA GLN A 270 -5.29 -11.84 -12.17
C GLN A 270 -4.03 -12.70 -12.06
N HIS A 271 -3.09 -12.55 -12.98
CA HIS A 271 -1.84 -13.29 -13.02
C HIS A 271 -0.66 -12.55 -12.37
N VAL A 272 -0.73 -11.22 -12.25
CA VAL A 272 0.36 -10.36 -11.77
C VAL A 272 0.16 -9.98 -10.31
N PHE A 273 -1.03 -9.53 -9.93
CA PHE A 273 -1.35 -9.16 -8.54
C PHE A 273 -1.86 -10.33 -7.70
N PHE A 274 -2.16 -11.47 -8.32
CA PHE A 274 -2.75 -12.62 -7.63
C PHE A 274 -2.02 -13.94 -7.91
N ARG A 275 -0.72 -13.91 -8.24
CA ARG A 275 0.13 -15.11 -8.19
C ARG A 275 1.05 -15.04 -7.00
#